data_AF-A0A9E6A972-F1
#
_entry.id   AF-A0A9E6A972-F1
#
_cell.length_a   1.000
_cell.length_b   1.000
_cell.length_c   1.000
_cell.angle_alpha   90.00
_cell.angle_beta   90.00
_cell.angle_gamma   90.00
#
_symmetry.space_group_name_H-M   'P 1'
#
loop_
_entity.id
_entity.type
_entity.pdbx_description
1 polymer ?
#
loop_
_entity_poly.entity_id
_entity_poly.type
_entity_poly.pdbx_seq_one_letter_code
_entity_poly.pdbx_strand_id
1 'polypeptide(L)'
;MPVCLGDFVDTARPISASAPLAQVVELFKRDADADYFILVRDKRPAGLISRIMAFEFAVNSGEDSLARLPIGDLVTAKAMVLKASTSVQDFIKKAGVQVNQLMNRGCIIVEDKRFKGVLSPSKFQDALIAACAEAEYMPIDNAAPAGEAETAPTSPLLGTLAHEIRTPLMAIMGLSEMLTSRMKDEHDKDIAQTIVRSSQTLDRILTDTLDYASLEAGKLTVNNSRADLSELVEDLRSLWSAEAARRGLSFRVGFIPEGAPIVETDLERVRQIASNLISNALKFTREGEVSVSLSTPTIGSELMLRLIVTDTGRGLSSEQRERFMHVFEKGPDVEGVKGWGLGLSISRALASALGGHLRHTDNPRGGSIFSLDVPVTACEKGSGNWMDQTKPKRGKFQLGDVLLVEDHEASAMVVINALEQAGWTVHHAGTLHAAEAYTSLSEFQAVLTDLHLPDGNAMSFIDGLRRRGGLNAEVPIIALTADISDMRRQDCLTMGADRALKKPIAGPELVATIADVLMSRSVGNAAPVDLRGRLAG
;
A
#
# COMPACT_ATOMS: atom_id res chain seq x y z
N MET A 1 -12.20 -25.63 -13.69
CA MET A 1 -12.17 -25.12 -15.08
C MET A 1 -12.03 -23.62 -14.97
N PRO A 2 -11.06 -22.99 -15.66
CA PRO A 2 -10.72 -21.60 -15.42
C PRO A 2 -11.97 -20.72 -15.49
N VAL A 3 -12.21 -19.95 -14.43
CA VAL A 3 -13.31 -18.96 -14.38
C VAL A 3 -13.22 -18.03 -15.60
N CYS A 4 -14.26 -18.07 -16.44
CA CYS A 4 -14.32 -17.32 -17.69
C CYS A 4 -15.19 -16.07 -17.52
N LEU A 5 -14.77 -14.95 -18.13
CA LEU A 5 -15.51 -13.68 -18.06
C LEU A 5 -16.93 -13.79 -18.63
N GLY A 6 -17.14 -14.69 -19.58
CA GLY A 6 -18.45 -14.95 -20.17
C GLY A 6 -19.51 -15.51 -19.22
N ASP A 7 -19.13 -15.98 -18.05
CA ASP A 7 -20.05 -16.52 -17.04
C ASP A 7 -20.60 -15.41 -16.13
N PHE A 8 -20.01 -14.21 -16.20
CA PHE A 8 -20.33 -13.06 -15.35
C PHE A 8 -20.72 -11.86 -16.21
N VAL A 9 -21.88 -11.94 -16.86
CA VAL A 9 -22.36 -10.87 -17.74
C VAL A 9 -23.76 -10.42 -17.37
N ASP A 10 -23.98 -9.12 -17.47
CA ASP A 10 -25.30 -8.50 -17.39
C ASP A 10 -25.92 -8.38 -18.78
N THR A 11 -27.25 -8.43 -18.82
CA THR A 11 -28.00 -8.11 -20.02
C THR A 11 -28.08 -6.60 -20.19
N ALA A 12 -27.56 -6.08 -21.29
CA ALA A 12 -27.71 -4.67 -21.66
C ALA A 12 -28.52 -4.55 -22.95
N ARG A 13 -29.43 -3.57 -22.99
CA ARG A 13 -30.27 -3.32 -24.16
C ARG A 13 -29.57 -2.37 -25.14
N PRO A 14 -29.78 -2.53 -26.46
CA PRO A 14 -29.25 -1.59 -27.43
C PRO A 14 -30.06 -0.29 -27.46
N ILE A 15 -29.37 0.82 -27.64
CA ILE A 15 -29.93 2.14 -27.93
C ILE A 15 -29.19 2.77 -29.10
N SER A 16 -29.86 3.57 -29.92
CA SER A 16 -29.19 4.26 -31.02
C SER A 16 -28.13 5.23 -30.48
N ALA A 17 -26.93 5.22 -31.06
CA ALA A 17 -25.91 6.22 -30.78
C ALA A 17 -26.35 7.65 -31.17
N SER A 18 -27.39 7.77 -32.01
CA SER A 18 -28.02 9.05 -32.36
C SER A 18 -29.10 9.49 -31.36
N ALA A 19 -29.40 8.70 -30.33
CA ALA A 19 -30.43 9.05 -29.34
C ALA A 19 -29.99 10.28 -28.53
N PRO A 20 -30.90 11.24 -28.27
CA PRO A 20 -30.61 12.37 -27.40
C PRO A 20 -30.30 11.91 -25.97
N LEU A 21 -29.39 12.60 -25.28
CA LEU A 21 -29.06 12.31 -23.87
C LEU A 21 -30.30 12.29 -22.97
N ALA A 22 -31.25 13.21 -23.17
CA ALA A 22 -32.52 13.24 -22.43
C ALA A 22 -33.31 11.92 -22.52
N GLN A 23 -33.33 11.29 -23.71
CA GLN A 23 -33.99 10.00 -23.91
C GLN A 23 -33.28 8.89 -23.14
N VAL A 24 -31.95 8.90 -23.10
CA VAL A 24 -31.15 7.91 -22.35
C VAL A 24 -31.39 8.02 -20.85
N VAL A 25 -31.42 9.25 -20.32
CA VAL A 25 -31.72 9.51 -18.90
C VAL A 25 -33.13 9.06 -18.55
N GLU A 26 -34.11 9.30 -19.42
CA GLU A 26 -35.49 8.85 -19.19
C GLU A 26 -35.60 7.32 -19.17
N LEU A 27 -34.86 6.62 -20.02
CA LEU A 27 -34.79 5.16 -20.01
C LEU A 27 -34.23 4.62 -18.68
N PHE A 28 -33.15 5.22 -18.16
CA PHE A 28 -32.61 4.86 -16.84
C PHE A 28 -33.50 5.26 -15.65
N LYS A 29 -34.41 6.23 -15.83
CA LYS A 29 -35.44 6.55 -14.82
C LYS A 29 -36.58 5.54 -14.83
N ARG A 30 -36.95 5.02 -16.01
CA ARG A 30 -38.03 4.03 -16.18
C ARG A 30 -37.61 2.61 -15.81
N ASP A 31 -36.35 2.27 -16.06
CA ASP A 31 -35.78 0.96 -15.74
C ASP A 31 -34.74 1.14 -14.62
N ALA A 32 -35.19 0.99 -13.37
CA ALA A 32 -34.37 1.25 -12.20
C ALA A 32 -33.26 0.20 -11.99
N ASP A 33 -33.37 -0.96 -12.63
CA ASP A 33 -32.42 -2.06 -12.52
C ASP A 33 -31.43 -2.11 -13.70
N ALA A 34 -31.60 -1.22 -14.70
CA ALA A 34 -30.67 -1.11 -15.82
C ALA A 34 -29.45 -0.27 -15.44
N ASP A 35 -28.27 -0.91 -15.41
CA ASP A 35 -27.00 -0.21 -15.17
C ASP A 35 -26.32 0.28 -16.46
N TYR A 36 -26.63 -0.35 -17.60
CA TYR A 36 -25.97 -0.09 -18.89
C TYR A 36 -26.91 -0.17 -20.09
N PHE A 37 -26.63 0.69 -21.09
CA PHE A 37 -27.11 0.52 -22.46
C PHE A 37 -25.94 0.42 -23.44
N ILE A 38 -26.14 -0.34 -24.51
CA ILE A 38 -25.18 -0.48 -25.60
C ILE A 38 -25.51 0.55 -26.67
N LEU A 39 -24.58 1.44 -26.98
CA LEU A 39 -24.76 2.37 -28.08
C LEU A 39 -24.54 1.62 -29.39
N VAL A 40 -25.51 1.70 -30.30
CA VAL A 40 -25.46 1.04 -31.61
C VAL A 40 -25.46 2.08 -32.71
N ARG A 41 -24.51 1.96 -33.65
CA ARG A 41 -24.44 2.73 -34.89
C ARG A 41 -24.34 1.74 -36.04
N ASP A 42 -25.21 1.86 -37.05
CA ASP A 42 -25.25 0.96 -38.22
C ASP A 42 -25.28 -0.54 -37.87
N LYS A 43 -26.11 -0.92 -36.88
CA LYS A 43 -26.25 -2.30 -36.34
C LYS A 43 -24.96 -2.88 -35.74
N ARG A 44 -23.96 -2.05 -35.43
CA ARG A 44 -22.73 -2.43 -34.73
C ARG A 44 -22.61 -1.73 -33.38
N PRO A 45 -22.05 -2.39 -32.36
CA PRO A 45 -21.74 -1.72 -31.09
C PRO A 45 -20.75 -0.57 -31.33
N ALA A 46 -21.16 0.63 -31.00
CA ALA A 46 -20.37 1.86 -31.13
C ALA A 46 -19.77 2.29 -29.77
N GLY A 47 -20.42 1.94 -28.66
CA GLY A 47 -20.00 2.32 -27.31
C GLY A 47 -20.88 1.71 -26.23
N LEU A 48 -20.58 2.05 -24.99
CA LEU A 48 -21.36 1.69 -23.81
C LEU A 48 -21.67 2.96 -23.03
N ILE A 49 -22.91 3.10 -22.55
CA ILE A 49 -23.30 4.19 -21.66
C ILE A 49 -23.78 3.59 -20.33
N SER A 50 -23.13 3.98 -19.23
CA SER A 50 -23.56 3.61 -17.88
C SER A 50 -24.58 4.61 -17.35
N ARG A 51 -25.37 4.17 -16.36
CA ARG A 51 -26.29 5.04 -15.64
C ARG A 51 -25.58 6.26 -15.06
N ILE A 52 -24.48 6.04 -14.35
CA ILE A 52 -23.66 7.10 -13.73
C ILE A 52 -23.25 8.13 -14.77
N MET A 53 -22.68 7.67 -15.89
CA MET A 53 -22.20 8.55 -16.96
C MET A 53 -23.33 9.34 -17.63
N ALA A 54 -24.51 8.73 -17.83
CA ALA A 54 -25.67 9.43 -18.39
C ALA A 54 -26.16 10.56 -17.47
N PHE A 55 -26.19 10.33 -16.16
CA PHE A 55 -26.57 11.37 -15.19
C PHE A 55 -25.49 12.43 -14.99
N GLU A 56 -24.20 12.06 -15.02
CA GLU A 56 -23.09 13.04 -15.01
C GLU A 56 -23.14 13.97 -16.22
N PHE A 57 -23.33 13.43 -17.42
CA PHE A 57 -23.52 14.26 -18.62
C PHE A 57 -24.75 15.15 -18.49
N ALA A 58 -25.82 14.67 -17.85
CA ALA A 58 -27.03 15.45 -17.66
C ALA A 58 -26.87 16.59 -16.65
N VAL A 59 -26.14 16.38 -15.57
CA VAL A 59 -25.83 17.42 -14.58
C VAL A 59 -24.92 18.49 -15.18
N ASN A 60 -23.96 18.08 -16.02
CA ASN A 60 -22.99 18.97 -16.64
C ASN A 60 -23.49 19.66 -17.93
N SER A 61 -24.69 19.31 -18.40
CA SER A 61 -25.30 19.88 -19.60
C SER A 61 -26.57 20.68 -19.25
N GLY A 62 -26.74 21.89 -19.77
CA GLY A 62 -28.00 22.65 -19.59
C GLY A 62 -29.21 21.96 -20.22
N GLU A 63 -30.43 22.31 -19.77
CA GLU A 63 -31.70 21.68 -20.21
C GLU A 63 -31.89 21.68 -21.74
N ASP A 64 -31.51 22.76 -22.43
CA ASP A 64 -31.60 22.85 -23.90
C ASP A 64 -30.60 21.95 -24.64
N SER A 65 -29.44 21.66 -24.04
CA SER A 65 -28.39 20.81 -24.61
C SER A 65 -28.73 19.33 -24.47
N LEU A 66 -29.40 18.95 -23.39
CA LEU A 66 -29.89 17.59 -23.10
C LEU A 66 -30.80 17.02 -24.20
N ALA A 67 -31.61 17.87 -24.84
CA ALA A 67 -32.58 17.47 -25.85
C ALA A 67 -31.98 17.30 -27.26
N ARG A 68 -30.78 17.84 -27.53
CA ARG A 68 -30.20 17.90 -28.89
C ARG A 68 -28.88 17.15 -29.05
N LEU A 69 -28.15 16.88 -27.97
CA LEU A 69 -26.86 16.19 -28.03
C LEU A 69 -27.02 14.67 -28.22
N PRO A 70 -26.51 14.10 -29.33
CA PRO A 70 -26.48 12.65 -29.52
C PRO A 70 -25.54 11.99 -28.53
N ILE A 71 -26.00 10.92 -27.88
CA ILE A 71 -25.20 10.21 -26.86
C ILE A 71 -23.89 9.65 -27.43
N GLY A 72 -23.87 9.27 -28.71
CA GLY A 72 -22.69 8.76 -29.40
C GLY A 72 -21.60 9.80 -29.66
N ASP A 73 -21.90 11.09 -29.50
CA ASP A 73 -20.90 12.17 -29.60
C ASP A 73 -20.28 12.49 -28.24
N LEU A 74 -20.96 12.12 -27.15
CA LEU A 74 -20.45 12.21 -25.77
C LEU A 74 -19.59 10.98 -25.41
N VAL A 75 -19.97 9.80 -25.91
CA VAL A 75 -19.22 8.55 -25.72
C VAL A 75 -18.29 8.34 -26.92
N THR A 76 -17.14 9.01 -26.89
CA THR A 76 -16.17 9.05 -28.01
C THR A 76 -15.18 7.88 -28.02
N ALA A 77 -15.00 7.20 -26.89
CA ALA A 77 -14.09 6.06 -26.79
C ALA A 77 -14.77 4.76 -27.25
N LYS A 78 -14.07 3.97 -28.10
CA LYS A 78 -14.54 2.64 -28.47
C LYS A 78 -14.66 1.76 -27.22
N ALA A 79 -15.81 1.13 -27.03
CA ALA A 79 -15.99 0.14 -25.98
C ALA A 79 -15.03 -1.03 -26.18
N MET A 80 -14.40 -1.49 -25.10
CA MET A 80 -13.56 -2.67 -25.11
C MET A 80 -14.43 -3.92 -25.33
N VAL A 81 -13.96 -4.81 -26.21
CA VAL A 81 -14.67 -6.03 -26.58
C VAL A 81 -13.80 -7.24 -26.24
N LEU A 82 -14.30 -8.13 -25.40
CA LEU A 82 -13.60 -9.34 -24.94
C LEU A 82 -14.37 -10.60 -25.32
N LYS A 83 -13.65 -11.72 -25.47
CA LYS A 83 -14.28 -13.01 -25.76
C LYS A 83 -14.81 -13.62 -24.46
N ALA A 84 -15.96 -14.28 -24.52
CA ALA A 84 -16.56 -14.99 -23.39
C ALA A 84 -15.63 -16.05 -22.79
N SER A 85 -14.82 -16.70 -23.63
CA SER A 85 -13.82 -17.70 -23.23
C SER A 85 -12.53 -17.12 -22.65
N THR A 86 -12.41 -15.80 -22.53
CA THR A 86 -11.26 -15.19 -21.86
C THR A 86 -11.32 -15.50 -20.37
N SER A 87 -10.29 -16.15 -19.84
CA SER A 87 -10.17 -16.42 -18.41
C SER A 87 -9.93 -15.13 -17.64
N VAL A 88 -10.41 -15.05 -16.40
CA VAL A 88 -10.15 -13.91 -15.50
C VAL A 88 -8.65 -13.68 -15.32
N GLN A 89 -7.86 -14.75 -15.19
CA GLN A 89 -6.41 -14.69 -15.01
C GLN A 89 -5.68 -14.15 -16.26
N ASP A 90 -6.05 -14.61 -17.45
CA ASP A 90 -5.45 -14.13 -18.71
C ASP A 90 -5.79 -12.67 -18.98
N PHE A 91 -7.01 -12.26 -18.61
CA PHE A 91 -7.41 -10.87 -18.71
C PHE A 91 -6.54 -9.98 -17.83
N ILE A 92 -6.39 -10.31 -16.54
CA ILE A 92 -5.57 -9.52 -15.60
C ILE A 92 -4.12 -9.43 -16.06
N LYS A 93 -3.52 -10.54 -16.48
CA LYS A 93 -2.13 -10.57 -16.98
C LYS A 93 -1.90 -9.69 -18.21
N LYS A 94 -2.91 -9.53 -19.08
CA LYS A 94 -2.79 -8.78 -20.34
C LYS A 94 -3.32 -7.35 -20.24
N ALA A 95 -4.18 -7.07 -19.26
CA ALA A 95 -4.91 -5.83 -19.19
C ALA A 95 -4.08 -4.68 -18.60
N GLY A 96 -3.26 -4.91 -17.56
CA GLY A 96 -2.50 -3.82 -16.90
C GLY A 96 -3.35 -2.56 -16.69
N VAL A 97 -2.91 -1.42 -17.24
CA VAL A 97 -3.60 -0.10 -17.26
C VAL A 97 -5.07 -0.15 -17.74
N GLN A 98 -5.45 -1.15 -18.53
CA GLN A 98 -6.82 -1.31 -19.07
C GLN A 98 -7.84 -1.81 -18.03
N VAL A 99 -7.39 -2.34 -16.88
CA VAL A 99 -8.28 -2.71 -15.77
C VAL A 99 -9.02 -1.49 -15.24
N ASN A 100 -8.37 -0.32 -15.16
CA ASN A 100 -9.01 0.92 -14.76
C ASN A 100 -10.13 1.36 -15.71
N GLN A 101 -9.99 1.13 -17.02
CA GLN A 101 -11.09 1.38 -17.96
C GLN A 101 -12.27 0.42 -17.74
N LEU A 102 -12.00 -0.85 -17.44
CA LEU A 102 -13.05 -1.82 -17.11
C LEU A 102 -13.78 -1.43 -15.81
N MET A 103 -13.04 -1.08 -14.77
CA MET A 103 -13.59 -0.67 -13.46
C MET A 103 -14.47 0.59 -13.57
N ASN A 104 -14.17 1.48 -14.52
CA ASN A 104 -14.91 2.74 -14.68
C ASN A 104 -15.99 2.70 -15.76
N ARG A 105 -15.90 1.83 -16.77
CA ARG A 105 -16.76 1.87 -17.96
C ARG A 105 -17.44 0.55 -18.34
N GLY A 106 -17.00 -0.59 -17.81
CA GLY A 106 -17.49 -1.91 -18.24
C GLY A 106 -17.01 -2.32 -19.65
N CYS A 107 -17.19 -3.60 -19.99
CA CYS A 107 -16.75 -4.18 -21.25
C CYS A 107 -17.86 -4.96 -21.97
N ILE A 108 -17.80 -5.02 -23.29
CA ILE A 108 -18.70 -5.84 -24.10
C ILE A 108 -18.12 -7.26 -24.21
N ILE A 109 -18.90 -8.27 -23.84
CA ILE A 109 -18.52 -9.68 -23.97
C ILE A 109 -19.17 -10.28 -25.21
N VAL A 110 -18.37 -10.96 -26.02
CA VAL A 110 -18.82 -11.65 -27.24
C VAL A 110 -18.50 -13.15 -27.22
N GLU A 111 -19.41 -13.95 -27.75
CA GLU A 111 -19.27 -15.40 -27.93
C GLU A 111 -19.60 -15.71 -29.39
N ASP A 112 -18.73 -16.44 -30.09
CA ASP A 112 -18.88 -16.74 -31.53
C ASP A 112 -19.19 -15.52 -32.41
N LYS A 113 -18.53 -14.39 -32.11
CA LYS A 113 -18.75 -13.08 -32.79
C LYS A 113 -20.15 -12.49 -32.61
N ARG A 114 -20.94 -13.00 -31.66
CA ARG A 114 -22.24 -12.47 -31.25
C ARG A 114 -22.13 -11.84 -29.88
N PHE A 115 -22.97 -10.84 -29.62
CA PHE A 115 -23.07 -10.21 -28.31
C PHE A 115 -23.61 -11.22 -27.28
N LYS A 116 -22.87 -11.42 -26.18
CA LYS A 116 -23.27 -12.28 -25.06
C LYS A 116 -23.85 -11.45 -23.91
N GLY A 117 -23.18 -10.34 -23.58
CA GLY A 117 -23.57 -9.49 -22.46
C GLY A 117 -22.55 -8.39 -22.18
N VAL A 118 -22.75 -7.65 -21.11
CA VAL A 118 -21.83 -6.62 -20.61
C VAL A 118 -21.19 -7.12 -19.32
N LEU A 119 -19.87 -7.07 -19.26
CA LEU A 119 -19.14 -7.24 -18.02
C LEU A 119 -19.09 -5.89 -17.30
N SER A 120 -19.98 -5.72 -16.32
CA SER A 120 -19.99 -4.55 -15.44
C SER A 120 -18.89 -4.64 -14.37
N PRO A 121 -18.52 -3.53 -13.70
CA PRO A 121 -17.57 -3.56 -12.59
C PRO A 121 -17.98 -4.52 -11.47
N SER A 122 -19.28 -4.59 -11.14
CA SER A 122 -19.81 -5.52 -10.15
C SER A 122 -19.69 -6.97 -10.61
N LYS A 123 -20.03 -7.27 -11.87
CA LYS A 123 -19.85 -8.63 -12.40
C LYS A 123 -18.39 -9.03 -12.56
N PHE A 124 -17.51 -8.08 -12.84
CA PHE A 124 -16.08 -8.32 -12.83
C PHE A 124 -15.57 -8.62 -11.42
N GLN A 125 -16.10 -7.93 -10.39
CA GLN A 125 -15.83 -8.26 -9.00
C GLN A 125 -16.32 -9.67 -8.64
N ASP A 126 -17.52 -10.07 -9.07
CA ASP A 126 -18.02 -11.44 -8.90
C ASP A 126 -17.11 -12.47 -9.57
N ALA A 127 -16.62 -12.16 -10.79
CA ALA A 127 -15.70 -13.02 -11.53
C ALA A 127 -14.34 -13.14 -10.83
N LEU A 128 -13.83 -12.05 -10.23
CA LEU A 128 -12.62 -12.05 -9.41
C LEU A 128 -12.80 -12.91 -8.16
N ILE A 129 -13.91 -12.75 -7.45
CA ILE A 129 -14.23 -13.56 -6.25
C ILE A 129 -14.28 -15.04 -6.62
N ALA A 130 -14.96 -15.38 -7.71
CA ALA A 130 -15.04 -16.76 -8.20
C ALA A 130 -13.67 -17.31 -8.60
N ALA A 131 -12.83 -16.51 -9.25
CA ALA A 131 -11.47 -16.90 -9.64
C ALA A 131 -10.55 -17.12 -8.43
N CYS A 132 -10.72 -16.33 -7.37
CA CYS A 132 -10.02 -16.53 -6.10
C CYS A 132 -10.50 -17.81 -5.39
N ALA A 133 -11.81 -18.08 -5.37
CA ALA A 133 -12.39 -19.29 -4.78
C ALA A 133 -11.97 -20.57 -5.53
N GLU A 134 -11.83 -20.53 -6.86
CA GLU A 134 -11.32 -21.68 -7.63
C GLU A 134 -9.84 -21.97 -7.30
N ALA A 135 -9.04 -20.93 -7.02
CA ALA A 135 -7.65 -21.08 -6.60
C ALA A 135 -7.51 -21.70 -5.20
N GLU A 136 -8.52 -21.57 -4.34
CA GLU A 136 -8.59 -22.22 -3.02
C GLU A 136 -9.04 -23.70 -3.08
N TYR A 137 -9.72 -24.13 -4.15
CA TYR A 137 -10.35 -25.46 -4.26
C TYR A 137 -9.57 -26.50 -5.05
N MET A 138 -8.33 -26.23 -5.47
CA MET A 138 -7.48 -27.29 -6.05
C MET A 138 -7.05 -28.24 -4.92
N PRO A 139 -7.53 -29.50 -4.88
CA PRO A 139 -7.10 -30.43 -3.86
C PRO A 139 -5.61 -30.70 -4.06
N ILE A 140 -4.85 -30.66 -2.96
CA ILE A 140 -3.48 -31.15 -2.87
C ILE A 140 -3.56 -32.67 -3.08
N ASP A 141 -3.62 -33.12 -4.33
CA ASP A 141 -3.48 -34.54 -4.64
C ASP A 141 -1.98 -34.87 -4.57
N ASN A 142 -1.61 -35.50 -3.46
CA ASN A 142 -0.28 -36.02 -3.19
C ASN A 142 0.06 -37.15 -4.17
N ALA A 143 1.05 -36.93 -5.05
CA ALA A 143 2.10 -37.91 -5.39
C ALA A 143 3.04 -37.36 -6.47
N ALA A 144 4.13 -36.70 -6.05
CA ALA A 144 5.38 -36.71 -6.81
C ALA A 144 6.54 -36.95 -5.82
N PRO A 145 7.50 -37.84 -6.13
CA PRO A 145 8.56 -38.21 -5.21
C PRO A 145 9.57 -37.07 -5.08
N ALA A 146 10.23 -37.04 -3.91
CA ALA A 146 11.25 -36.07 -3.53
C ALA A 146 12.29 -35.82 -4.63
N GLY A 147 12.40 -34.55 -5.02
CA GLY A 147 13.40 -34.03 -5.95
C GLY A 147 12.82 -32.79 -6.64
N GLU A 148 13.46 -31.64 -6.44
CA GLU A 148 13.09 -30.33 -7.01
C GLU A 148 12.01 -29.57 -6.23
N ALA A 149 12.42 -29.04 -5.06
CA ALA A 149 11.76 -27.89 -4.46
C ALA A 149 12.07 -26.64 -5.30
N GLU A 150 11.42 -26.51 -6.46
CA GLU A 150 11.26 -25.20 -7.08
C GLU A 150 10.26 -24.38 -6.25
N THR A 151 10.73 -23.23 -5.83
CA THR A 151 10.04 -22.16 -5.11
C THR A 151 8.66 -21.88 -5.70
N ALA A 152 7.59 -22.42 -5.10
CA ALA A 152 6.23 -22.08 -5.47
C ALA A 152 5.90 -20.65 -4.99
N PRO A 153 5.65 -19.67 -5.88
CA PRO A 153 5.43 -18.27 -5.50
C PRO A 153 4.09 -18.11 -4.75
N THR A 154 4.02 -17.14 -3.83
CA THR A 154 2.76 -16.54 -3.33
C THR A 154 1.82 -16.37 -4.51
N SER A 155 0.51 -16.69 -4.41
CA SER A 155 -0.41 -16.59 -5.56
C SER A 155 -0.18 -15.24 -6.27
N PRO A 156 0.39 -15.21 -7.49
CA PRO A 156 0.82 -13.96 -8.14
C PRO A 156 -0.32 -12.95 -8.27
N LEU A 157 -1.56 -13.45 -8.24
CA LEU A 157 -2.79 -12.69 -8.26
C LEU A 157 -2.96 -11.79 -7.03
N LEU A 158 -2.71 -12.30 -5.81
CA LEU A 158 -2.91 -11.54 -4.57
C LEU A 158 -1.89 -10.40 -4.44
N GLY A 159 -0.62 -10.65 -4.80
CA GLY A 159 0.42 -9.62 -4.83
C GLY A 159 0.16 -8.54 -5.89
N THR A 160 -0.41 -8.92 -7.04
CA THR A 160 -0.78 -7.97 -8.10
C THR A 160 -2.01 -7.14 -7.69
N LEU A 161 -3.06 -7.77 -7.16
CA LEU A 161 -4.26 -7.07 -6.68
C LEU A 161 -3.94 -6.11 -5.54
N ALA A 162 -3.03 -6.49 -4.63
CA ALA A 162 -2.53 -5.60 -3.60
C ALA A 162 -1.96 -4.30 -4.16
N HIS A 163 -1.12 -4.42 -5.19
CA HIS A 163 -0.49 -3.29 -5.86
C HIS A 163 -1.53 -2.41 -6.57
N GLU A 164 -2.44 -3.03 -7.33
CA GLU A 164 -3.52 -2.37 -8.06
C GLU A 164 -4.52 -1.65 -7.14
N ILE A 165 -4.73 -2.14 -5.92
CA ILE A 165 -5.60 -1.49 -4.92
C ILE A 165 -4.85 -0.39 -4.16
N ARG A 166 -3.55 -0.58 -3.89
CA ARG A 166 -2.78 0.35 -3.06
C ARG A 166 -2.49 1.67 -3.78
N THR A 167 -2.26 1.65 -5.10
CA THR A 167 -2.01 2.86 -5.90
C THR A 167 -3.20 3.86 -5.89
N PRO A 168 -4.45 3.46 -6.19
CA PRO A 168 -5.58 4.37 -6.07
C PRO A 168 -5.86 4.77 -4.61
N LEU A 169 -5.57 3.91 -3.64
CA LEU A 169 -5.73 4.23 -2.23
C LEU A 169 -4.76 5.34 -1.77
N MET A 170 -3.51 5.31 -2.24
CA MET A 170 -2.52 6.38 -2.03
C MET A 170 -3.02 7.72 -2.55
N ALA A 171 -3.56 7.72 -3.78
CA ALA A 171 -4.13 8.91 -4.39
C ALA A 171 -5.25 9.50 -3.54
N ILE A 172 -6.18 8.67 -3.05
CA ILE A 172 -7.28 9.13 -2.20
C ILE A 172 -6.75 9.72 -0.89
N MET A 173 -5.78 9.06 -0.25
CA MET A 173 -5.17 9.53 1.00
C MET A 173 -4.50 10.90 0.80
N GLY A 174 -3.56 10.99 -0.14
CA GLY A 174 -2.78 12.19 -0.35
C GLY A 174 -3.59 13.36 -0.90
N LEU A 175 -4.54 13.13 -1.82
CA LEU A 175 -5.44 14.19 -2.30
C LEU A 175 -6.36 14.70 -1.19
N SER A 176 -6.82 13.82 -0.30
CA SER A 176 -7.63 14.23 0.85
C SER A 176 -6.81 15.03 1.88
N GLU A 177 -5.55 14.67 2.11
CA GLU A 177 -4.62 15.46 2.94
C GLU A 177 -4.34 16.83 2.31
N MET A 178 -4.12 16.88 0.99
CA MET A 178 -3.94 18.13 0.24
C MET A 178 -5.18 19.04 0.35
N LEU A 179 -6.38 18.47 0.17
CA LEU A 179 -7.63 19.20 0.34
C LEU A 179 -7.77 19.74 1.77
N THR A 180 -7.52 18.90 2.77
CA THR A 180 -7.58 19.29 4.20
C THR A 180 -6.68 20.49 4.49
N SER A 181 -5.47 20.53 3.90
CA SER A 181 -4.51 21.62 4.10
C SER A 181 -4.93 22.96 3.47
N ARG A 182 -5.81 22.94 2.46
CA ARG A 182 -6.26 24.13 1.71
C ARG A 182 -7.66 24.61 2.14
N MET A 183 -8.42 23.76 2.81
CA MET A 183 -9.76 24.07 3.29
C MET A 183 -9.74 25.08 4.44
N LYS A 184 -10.61 26.08 4.36
CA LYS A 184 -10.84 27.06 5.43
C LYS A 184 -12.02 26.69 6.31
N ASP A 185 -12.98 25.95 5.75
CA ASP A 185 -14.17 25.50 6.43
C ASP A 185 -13.88 24.25 7.27
N GLU A 186 -14.29 24.25 8.54
CA GLU A 186 -14.04 23.15 9.48
C GLU A 186 -14.90 21.92 9.18
N HIS A 187 -16.08 22.08 8.58
CA HIS A 187 -16.93 20.96 8.19
C HIS A 187 -16.32 20.20 6.99
N ASP A 188 -15.81 20.92 5.99
CA ASP A 188 -15.11 20.33 4.85
C ASP A 188 -13.82 19.60 5.27
N LYS A 189 -13.08 20.17 6.24
CA LYS A 189 -11.92 19.49 6.85
C LYS A 189 -12.31 18.19 7.54
N ASP A 190 -13.42 18.17 8.28
CA ASP A 190 -13.89 16.96 8.95
C ASP A 190 -14.28 15.87 7.96
N ILE A 191 -14.90 16.23 6.83
CA ILE A 191 -15.20 15.30 5.73
C ILE A 191 -13.89 14.76 5.13
N ALA A 192 -12.94 15.62 4.79
CA ALA A 192 -11.66 15.22 4.21
C ALA A 192 -10.86 14.32 5.17
N GLN A 193 -10.81 14.65 6.46
CA GLN A 193 -10.20 13.79 7.48
C GLN A 193 -10.90 12.44 7.62
N THR A 194 -12.23 12.40 7.45
CA THR A 194 -12.98 11.13 7.44
C THR A 194 -12.59 10.25 6.27
N ILE A 195 -12.35 10.84 5.09
CA ILE A 195 -11.84 10.11 3.91
C ILE A 195 -10.44 9.56 4.20
N VAL A 196 -9.52 10.37 4.75
CA VAL A 196 -8.17 9.92 5.13
C VAL A 196 -8.23 8.73 6.10
N ARG A 197 -9.00 8.84 7.19
CA ARG A 197 -9.15 7.75 8.18
C ARG A 197 -9.75 6.48 7.57
N SER A 198 -10.68 6.63 6.62
CA SER A 198 -11.31 5.49 5.92
C SER A 198 -10.32 4.80 4.99
N SER A 199 -9.51 5.56 4.26
CA SER A 199 -8.48 5.02 3.39
C SER A 199 -7.35 4.32 4.15
N GLN A 200 -6.90 4.89 5.28
CA GLN A 200 -5.96 4.23 6.20
C GLN A 200 -6.54 2.92 6.76
N THR A 201 -7.85 2.88 7.03
CA THR A 201 -8.53 1.66 7.47
C THR A 201 -8.53 0.60 6.37
N LEU A 202 -8.78 0.97 5.12
CA LEU A 202 -8.73 0.07 3.96
C LEU A 202 -7.31 -0.46 3.72
N ASP A 203 -6.28 0.39 3.83
CA ASP A 203 -4.88 -0.02 3.64
C ASP A 203 -4.47 -1.07 4.68
N ARG A 204 -4.89 -0.86 5.94
CA ARG A 204 -4.67 -1.83 7.00
C ARG A 204 -5.40 -3.14 6.74
N ILE A 205 -6.67 -3.11 6.32
CA ILE A 205 -7.41 -4.35 5.97
C ILE A 205 -6.71 -5.10 4.84
N LEU A 206 -6.33 -4.39 3.79
CA LEU A 206 -5.64 -4.97 2.64
C LEU A 206 -4.33 -5.63 3.09
N THR A 207 -3.54 -4.93 3.88
CA THR A 207 -2.27 -5.44 4.43
C THR A 207 -2.49 -6.66 5.33
N ASP A 208 -3.45 -6.58 6.25
CA ASP A 208 -3.82 -7.67 7.16
C ASP A 208 -4.27 -8.93 6.39
N THR A 209 -5.07 -8.76 5.31
CA THR A 209 -5.54 -9.86 4.46
C THR A 209 -4.40 -10.50 3.65
N LEU A 210 -3.45 -9.70 3.16
CA LEU A 210 -2.30 -10.19 2.42
C LEU A 210 -1.29 -10.90 3.32
N ASP A 211 -1.06 -10.37 4.51
CA ASP A 211 -0.24 -11.03 5.53
C ASP A 211 -0.88 -12.37 5.92
N TYR A 212 -2.21 -12.41 6.12
CA TYR A 212 -2.95 -13.65 6.37
C TYR A 212 -2.78 -14.68 5.25
N ALA A 213 -3.00 -14.27 3.99
CA ALA A 213 -2.88 -15.16 2.84
C ALA A 213 -1.44 -15.66 2.61
N SER A 214 -0.45 -14.79 2.85
CA SER A 214 0.97 -15.16 2.79
C SER A 214 1.33 -16.16 3.89
N LEU A 215 0.67 -16.04 5.04
CA LEU A 215 0.89 -16.90 6.19
C LEU A 215 0.24 -18.28 6.03
N GLU A 216 -1.01 -18.38 5.55
CA GLU A 216 -1.62 -19.69 5.25
C GLU A 216 -0.84 -20.47 4.20
N ALA A 217 -0.22 -19.76 3.24
CA ALA A 217 0.63 -20.36 2.24
C ALA A 217 2.02 -20.79 2.78
N GLY A 218 2.36 -20.50 4.03
CA GLY A 218 3.68 -20.75 4.63
C GLY A 218 4.81 -19.89 4.05
N LYS A 219 4.48 -18.75 3.43
CA LYS A 219 5.40 -17.91 2.63
C LYS A 219 5.79 -16.59 3.29
N LEU A 220 5.38 -16.37 4.54
CA LEU A 220 5.79 -15.19 5.28
C LEU A 220 7.31 -15.25 5.53
N THR A 221 8.06 -14.40 4.83
CA THR A 221 9.50 -14.27 5.02
C THR A 221 9.74 -13.31 6.18
N VAL A 222 10.40 -13.80 7.22
CA VAL A 222 10.90 -12.96 8.32
C VAL A 222 12.24 -12.40 7.91
N ASN A 223 12.37 -11.10 8.08
CA ASN A 223 13.50 -10.36 7.61
C ASN A 223 14.34 -9.82 8.78
N ASN A 224 15.19 -10.70 9.33
CA ASN A 224 16.01 -10.36 10.49
C ASN A 224 17.14 -9.41 10.09
N SER A 225 17.17 -8.23 10.71
CA SER A 225 18.22 -7.25 10.51
C SER A 225 18.63 -6.63 11.85
N ARG A 226 19.75 -5.90 11.85
CA ARG A 226 20.21 -5.17 13.04
C ARG A 226 19.20 -4.08 13.40
N ALA A 227 18.59 -4.18 14.57
CA ALA A 227 17.52 -3.31 15.05
C ALA A 227 17.88 -2.68 16.40
N ASP A 228 17.62 -1.37 16.56
CA ASP A 228 17.69 -0.66 17.85
C ASP A 228 16.28 -0.60 18.48
N LEU A 229 16.08 -1.35 19.56
CA LEU A 229 14.81 -1.41 20.29
C LEU A 229 14.48 -0.07 20.98
N SER A 230 15.46 0.80 21.18
CA SER A 230 15.26 2.15 21.70
C SER A 230 14.52 3.02 20.68
N GLU A 231 14.82 2.87 19.38
CA GLU A 231 14.10 3.56 18.30
C GLU A 231 12.65 3.11 18.26
N LEU A 232 12.39 1.80 18.37
CA LEU A 232 11.02 1.28 18.46
C LEU A 232 10.25 1.87 19.65
N VAL A 233 10.89 2.02 20.81
CA VAL A 233 10.27 2.67 21.97
C VAL A 233 9.90 4.12 21.69
N GLU A 234 10.79 4.91 21.07
CA GLU A 234 10.50 6.30 20.71
C GLU A 234 9.39 6.41 19.67
N ASP A 235 9.40 5.54 18.66
CA ASP A 235 8.36 5.51 17.64
C ASP A 235 6.98 5.20 18.23
N LEU A 236 6.89 4.15 19.05
CA LEU A 236 5.65 3.79 19.73
C LEU A 236 5.20 4.91 20.68
N ARG A 237 6.13 5.60 21.34
CA ARG A 237 5.81 6.76 22.18
C ARG A 237 5.21 7.88 21.35
N SER A 238 5.87 8.26 20.27
CA SER A 238 5.45 9.34 19.37
C SER A 238 4.06 9.07 18.78
N LEU A 239 3.83 7.85 18.30
CA LEU A 239 2.57 7.46 17.66
C LEU A 239 1.38 7.41 18.62
N TRP A 240 1.54 6.82 19.81
CA TRP A 240 0.40 6.46 20.66
C TRP A 240 0.12 7.44 21.81
N SER A 241 1.07 8.32 22.16
CA SER A 241 0.88 9.27 23.27
C SER A 241 -0.26 10.27 22.98
N ALA A 242 -0.35 10.79 21.75
CA ALA A 242 -1.40 11.72 21.37
C ALA A 242 -2.78 11.05 21.36
N GLU A 243 -2.87 9.82 20.86
CA GLU A 243 -4.11 9.04 20.82
C GLU A 243 -4.61 8.69 22.22
N ALA A 244 -3.71 8.27 23.12
CA ALA A 244 -4.05 7.99 24.50
C ALA A 244 -4.53 9.23 25.25
N ALA A 245 -3.83 10.37 25.07
CA ALA A 245 -4.20 11.65 25.66
C ALA A 245 -5.60 12.11 25.20
N ARG A 246 -5.91 11.94 23.90
CA ARG A 246 -7.23 12.25 23.32
C ARG A 246 -8.35 11.42 23.95
N ARG A 247 -8.05 10.21 24.44
CA ARG A 247 -8.99 9.33 25.15
C ARG A 247 -8.98 9.52 26.67
N GLY A 248 -8.14 10.41 27.19
CA GLY A 248 -7.98 10.61 28.63
C GLY A 248 -7.27 9.45 29.35
N LEU A 249 -6.48 8.63 28.63
CA LEU A 249 -5.74 7.49 29.17
C LEU A 249 -4.28 7.86 29.45
N SER A 250 -3.72 7.31 30.53
CA SER A 250 -2.28 7.37 30.79
C SER A 250 -1.56 6.36 29.89
N PHE A 251 -0.54 6.80 29.16
CA PHE A 251 0.27 5.93 28.30
C PHE A 251 1.75 6.00 28.66
N ARG A 252 2.38 4.84 28.86
CA ARG A 252 3.81 4.73 29.16
C ARG A 252 4.47 3.70 28.27
N VAL A 253 5.62 4.01 27.71
CA VAL A 253 6.44 3.07 26.96
C VAL A 253 7.92 3.24 27.28
N GLY A 254 8.61 2.14 27.53
CA GLY A 254 10.02 2.16 27.92
C GLY A 254 10.75 0.85 27.64
N PHE A 255 12.07 0.96 27.58
CA PHE A 255 13.00 -0.16 27.54
C PHE A 255 13.61 -0.38 28.93
N ILE A 256 13.67 -1.62 29.40
CA ILE A 256 14.29 -1.98 30.68
C ILE A 256 15.82 -1.97 30.49
N PRO A 257 16.57 -1.09 31.20
CA PRO A 257 17.98 -0.81 30.90
C PRO A 257 18.96 -1.99 30.99
N GLU A 258 18.57 -3.06 31.68
CA GLU A 258 19.42 -4.24 31.91
C GLU A 258 19.53 -5.14 30.67
N GLY A 259 18.76 -4.87 29.60
CA GLY A 259 18.78 -5.61 28.34
C GLY A 259 19.76 -5.06 27.30
N ALA A 260 20.06 -5.88 26.28
CA ALA A 260 20.73 -5.47 25.06
C ALA A 260 19.75 -4.66 24.17
N PRO A 261 20.00 -3.36 23.93
CA PRO A 261 19.10 -2.53 23.14
C PRO A 261 19.20 -2.80 21.64
N ILE A 262 20.31 -3.38 21.17
CA ILE A 262 20.54 -3.68 19.76
C ILE A 262 20.52 -5.20 19.56
N VAL A 263 19.62 -5.66 18.70
CA VAL A 263 19.39 -7.08 18.44
C VAL A 263 19.22 -7.34 16.96
N GLU A 264 19.37 -8.58 16.53
CA GLU A 264 19.03 -9.04 15.19
C GLU A 264 17.59 -9.60 15.19
N THR A 265 16.67 -8.90 14.53
CA THR A 265 15.25 -9.27 14.43
C THR A 265 14.55 -8.52 13.30
N ASP A 266 13.36 -8.95 12.91
CA ASP A 266 12.49 -8.20 11.99
C ASP A 266 11.69 -7.15 12.77
N LEU A 267 12.25 -5.93 12.82
CA LEU A 267 11.69 -4.82 13.60
C LEU A 267 10.30 -4.41 13.13
N GLU A 268 10.00 -4.55 11.84
CA GLU A 268 8.72 -4.13 11.28
C GLU A 268 7.60 -5.08 11.71
N ARG A 269 7.86 -6.39 11.74
CA ARG A 269 6.89 -7.36 12.28
C ARG A 269 6.69 -7.22 13.78
N VAL A 270 7.75 -6.93 14.54
CA VAL A 270 7.64 -6.61 15.97
C VAL A 270 6.80 -5.34 16.17
N ARG A 271 7.03 -4.28 15.38
CA ARG A 271 6.26 -3.04 15.39
C ARG A 271 4.79 -3.25 15.05
N GLN A 272 4.50 -4.12 14.08
CA GLN A 272 3.14 -4.49 13.68
C GLN A 272 2.40 -5.19 14.83
N ILE A 273 3.04 -6.18 15.47
CA ILE A 273 2.47 -6.84 16.65
C ILE A 273 2.23 -5.82 17.77
N ALA A 274 3.24 -5.01 18.10
CA ALA A 274 3.14 -4.01 19.16
C ALA A 274 1.97 -3.02 18.91
N SER A 275 1.87 -2.50 17.69
CA SER A 275 0.82 -1.56 17.29
C SER A 275 -0.58 -2.18 17.39
N ASN A 276 -0.73 -3.44 16.99
CA ASN A 276 -2.00 -4.17 17.13
C ASN A 276 -2.39 -4.37 18.60
N LEU A 277 -1.44 -4.71 19.46
CA LEU A 277 -1.68 -4.88 20.89
C LEU A 277 -2.03 -3.54 21.58
N ILE A 278 -1.29 -2.47 21.29
CA ILE A 278 -1.53 -1.14 21.87
C ILE A 278 -2.87 -0.56 21.42
N SER A 279 -3.18 -0.68 20.12
CA SER A 279 -4.47 -0.25 19.57
C SER A 279 -5.64 -0.95 20.27
N ASN A 280 -5.54 -2.26 20.49
CA ASN A 280 -6.54 -3.01 21.25
C ASN A 280 -6.62 -2.54 22.71
N ALA A 281 -5.49 -2.35 23.40
CA ALA A 281 -5.45 -1.86 24.77
C ALA A 281 -6.15 -0.49 24.92
N LEU A 282 -5.84 0.49 24.06
CA LEU A 282 -6.46 1.82 24.06
C LEU A 282 -7.94 1.78 23.65
N LYS A 283 -8.33 0.79 22.85
CA LYS A 283 -9.70 0.59 22.39
C LYS A 283 -10.61 0.01 23.47
N PHE A 284 -10.09 -0.87 24.33
CA PHE A 284 -10.88 -1.57 25.35
C PHE A 284 -10.68 -1.04 26.78
N THR A 285 -9.81 -0.06 26.97
CA THR A 285 -9.65 0.68 28.22
C THR A 285 -10.45 1.99 28.13
N ARG A 286 -11.43 2.16 29.02
CA ARG A 286 -12.23 3.41 29.09
C ARG A 286 -11.56 4.47 29.94
N GLU A 287 -11.02 4.06 31.09
CA GLU A 287 -10.30 4.89 32.05
C GLU A 287 -9.13 4.09 32.60
N GLY A 288 -8.03 4.76 32.94
CA GLY A 288 -6.85 4.13 33.54
C GLY A 288 -5.60 4.25 32.68
N GLU A 289 -4.82 3.17 32.60
CA GLU A 289 -3.49 3.19 31.98
C GLU A 289 -3.25 2.06 30.99
N VAL A 290 -2.48 2.38 29.95
CA VAL A 290 -1.86 1.41 29.05
C VAL A 290 -0.35 1.58 29.15
N SER A 291 0.37 0.49 29.39
CA SER A 291 1.83 0.51 29.50
C SER A 291 2.46 -0.54 28.62
N VAL A 292 3.61 -0.18 28.05
CA VAL A 292 4.39 -1.02 27.14
C VAL A 292 5.81 -1.11 27.68
N SER A 293 6.31 -2.31 27.92
CA SER A 293 7.68 -2.53 28.37
C SER A 293 8.41 -3.46 27.43
N LEU A 294 9.58 -3.02 26.96
CA LEU A 294 10.50 -3.85 26.18
C LEU A 294 11.68 -4.24 27.07
N SER A 295 12.13 -5.48 26.95
CA SER A 295 13.31 -6.01 27.64
C SER A 295 13.91 -7.12 26.82
N THR A 296 15.18 -7.46 27.07
CA THR A 296 15.81 -8.61 26.44
C THR A 296 16.35 -9.59 27.49
N PRO A 297 15.48 -10.27 28.25
CA PRO A 297 15.95 -11.24 29.24
C PRO A 297 16.68 -12.41 28.56
N THR A 298 17.73 -12.89 29.22
CA THR A 298 18.33 -14.19 28.89
C THR A 298 17.52 -15.28 29.60
N ILE A 299 16.97 -16.22 28.86
CA ILE A 299 16.21 -17.37 29.39
C ILE A 299 16.97 -18.64 29.01
N GLY A 300 17.58 -19.29 30.01
CA GLY A 300 18.52 -20.38 29.76
C GLY A 300 19.78 -19.86 29.06
N SER A 301 20.02 -20.32 27.82
CA SER A 301 21.14 -19.86 26.97
C SER A 301 20.71 -18.90 25.86
N GLU A 302 19.42 -18.62 25.71
CA GLU A 302 18.89 -17.82 24.61
C GLU A 302 18.54 -16.41 25.09
N LEU A 303 18.87 -15.42 24.26
CA LEU A 303 18.43 -14.05 24.46
C LEU A 303 17.05 -13.89 23.82
N MET A 304 16.09 -13.39 24.60
CA MET A 304 14.71 -13.24 24.16
C MET A 304 14.32 -11.78 24.16
N LEU A 305 13.83 -11.24 23.05
CA LEU A 305 13.10 -9.99 23.04
C LEU A 305 11.73 -10.23 23.69
N ARG A 306 11.48 -9.55 24.80
CA ARG A 306 10.20 -9.55 25.50
C ARG A 306 9.53 -8.19 25.42
N LEU A 307 8.38 -8.14 24.76
CA LEU A 307 7.50 -6.98 24.70
C LEU A 307 6.20 -7.28 25.45
N ILE A 308 5.89 -6.48 26.47
CA ILE A 308 4.68 -6.62 27.28
C ILE A 308 3.80 -5.39 27.08
N VAL A 309 2.53 -5.60 26.73
CA VAL A 309 1.49 -4.58 26.72
C VAL A 309 0.51 -4.89 27.85
N THR A 310 0.38 -3.97 28.80
CA THR A 310 -0.54 -4.09 29.94
C THR A 310 -1.58 -2.99 29.87
N ASP A 311 -2.85 -3.36 30.00
CA ASP A 311 -3.98 -2.44 30.06
C ASP A 311 -4.79 -2.63 31.34
N THR A 312 -5.52 -1.58 31.74
CA THR A 312 -6.47 -1.61 32.87
C THR A 312 -7.92 -1.68 32.41
N GLY A 313 -8.17 -2.24 31.22
CA GLY A 313 -9.48 -2.33 30.61
C GLY A 313 -10.36 -3.45 31.17
N ARG A 314 -11.31 -3.91 30.37
CA ARG A 314 -12.26 -4.97 30.76
C ARG A 314 -11.69 -6.39 30.75
N GLY A 315 -10.47 -6.58 30.23
CA GLY A 315 -9.86 -7.89 30.00
C GLY A 315 -10.55 -8.69 28.89
N LEU A 316 -10.18 -9.97 28.76
CA LEU A 316 -10.81 -10.93 27.84
C LEU A 316 -11.89 -11.76 28.56
N SER A 317 -13.04 -11.96 27.91
CA SER A 317 -14.04 -12.94 28.39
C SER A 317 -13.52 -14.37 28.29
N SER A 318 -14.14 -15.32 29.00
CA SER A 318 -13.76 -16.74 28.96
C SER A 318 -13.78 -17.31 27.52
N GLU A 319 -14.78 -16.95 26.72
CA GLU A 319 -14.89 -17.33 25.30
C GLU A 319 -13.81 -16.67 24.42
N GLN A 320 -13.36 -15.47 24.77
CA GLN A 320 -12.25 -14.80 24.07
C GLN A 320 -10.91 -15.43 24.44
N ARG A 321 -10.73 -15.90 25.68
CA ARG A 321 -9.52 -16.63 26.10
C ARG A 321 -9.42 -17.99 25.40
N GLU A 322 -10.52 -18.73 25.33
CA GLU A 322 -10.55 -20.05 24.68
C GLU A 322 -10.20 -19.92 23.19
N ARG A 323 -10.77 -18.94 22.49
CA ARG A 323 -10.38 -18.61 21.10
C ARG A 323 -8.97 -18.04 20.96
N PHE A 324 -8.46 -17.36 21.99
CA PHE A 324 -7.04 -16.97 21.99
C PHE A 324 -6.11 -18.19 22.05
N MET A 325 -6.54 -19.30 22.65
CA MET A 325 -5.75 -20.54 22.71
C MET A 325 -5.77 -21.33 21.40
N HIS A 326 -6.82 -21.19 20.58
CA HIS A 326 -6.91 -21.83 19.26
C HIS A 326 -6.31 -20.96 18.15
N VAL A 327 -5.42 -21.53 17.33
CA VAL A 327 -4.86 -20.85 16.16
C VAL A 327 -5.98 -20.66 15.12
N PHE A 328 -6.10 -19.46 14.55
CA PHE A 328 -6.95 -19.13 13.38
C PHE A 328 -8.45 -18.85 13.56
N GLU A 329 -8.99 -18.60 14.76
CA GLU A 329 -10.40 -18.17 14.90
C GLU A 329 -10.60 -16.65 15.02
N LYS A 330 -11.51 -16.09 14.20
CA LYS A 330 -11.95 -14.68 14.24
C LYS A 330 -12.80 -14.40 15.50
N GLY A 331 -12.55 -13.29 16.18
CA GLY A 331 -13.38 -12.85 17.31
C GLY A 331 -14.76 -12.31 16.89
N PRO A 332 -15.79 -12.35 17.76
CA PRO A 332 -17.11 -11.82 17.45
C PRO A 332 -17.10 -10.29 17.40
N ASP A 333 -17.96 -9.71 16.56
CA ASP A 333 -18.22 -8.28 16.55
C ASP A 333 -18.81 -7.85 17.91
N VAL A 334 -18.15 -6.92 18.59
CA VAL A 334 -18.67 -6.32 19.82
C VAL A 334 -19.54 -5.13 19.41
N GLU A 335 -20.81 -5.11 19.83
CA GLU A 335 -21.73 -4.01 19.52
C GLU A 335 -21.11 -2.64 19.84
N GLY A 336 -21.12 -1.75 18.86
CA GLY A 336 -20.56 -0.40 18.95
C GLY A 336 -19.07 -0.27 18.64
N VAL A 337 -18.36 -1.36 18.32
CA VAL A 337 -16.91 -1.37 18.17
C VAL A 337 -16.48 -1.99 16.83
N LYS A 338 -16.44 -1.19 15.75
CA LYS A 338 -15.98 -1.63 14.42
C LYS A 338 -14.52 -2.10 14.46
N GLY A 339 -14.27 -3.37 14.15
CA GLY A 339 -12.93 -3.91 13.91
C GLY A 339 -12.99 -5.37 13.50
N TRP A 340 -12.26 -5.74 12.46
CA TRP A 340 -12.37 -7.03 11.76
C TRP A 340 -12.00 -8.30 12.56
N GLY A 341 -11.61 -8.18 13.83
CA GLY A 341 -11.35 -9.33 14.71
C GLY A 341 -10.09 -10.15 14.37
N LEU A 342 -9.31 -9.75 13.35
CA LEU A 342 -8.12 -10.49 12.87
C LEU A 342 -6.80 -10.06 13.54
N GLY A 343 -6.75 -8.92 14.22
CA GLY A 343 -5.48 -8.35 14.70
C GLY A 343 -4.71 -9.25 15.67
N LEU A 344 -5.41 -9.99 16.54
CA LEU A 344 -4.77 -10.91 17.50
C LEU A 344 -4.34 -12.24 16.85
N SER A 345 -5.10 -12.76 15.88
CA SER A 345 -4.71 -13.96 15.15
C SER A 345 -3.50 -13.69 14.26
N ILE A 346 -3.46 -12.55 13.58
CA ILE A 346 -2.28 -12.09 12.81
C ILE A 346 -1.09 -11.88 13.75
N SER A 347 -1.27 -11.22 14.90
CA SER A 347 -0.17 -10.98 15.85
C SER A 347 0.46 -12.28 16.36
N ARG A 348 -0.35 -13.31 16.61
CA ARG A 348 0.14 -14.63 17.03
C ARG A 348 0.89 -15.33 15.90
N ALA A 349 0.37 -15.24 14.70
CA ALA A 349 0.94 -15.88 13.54
C ALA A 349 2.28 -15.24 13.14
N LEU A 350 2.38 -13.90 13.22
CA LEU A 350 3.65 -13.17 13.11
C LEU A 350 4.62 -13.55 14.24
N ALA A 351 4.15 -13.66 15.48
CA ALA A 351 4.99 -14.11 16.59
C ALA A 351 5.58 -15.50 16.33
N SER A 352 4.78 -16.44 15.82
CA SER A 352 5.25 -17.77 15.43
C SER A 352 6.24 -17.73 14.27
N ALA A 353 6.01 -16.87 13.28
CA ALA A 353 6.94 -16.69 12.16
C ALA A 353 8.30 -16.14 12.62
N LEU A 354 8.31 -15.27 13.64
CA LEU A 354 9.52 -14.78 14.32
C LEU A 354 10.22 -15.86 15.19
N GLY A 355 9.73 -17.10 15.19
CA GLY A 355 10.20 -18.17 16.10
C GLY A 355 9.79 -17.96 17.55
N GLY A 356 8.92 -16.99 17.81
CA GLY A 356 8.45 -16.60 19.13
C GLY A 356 7.04 -17.08 19.45
N HIS A 357 6.48 -16.50 20.50
CA HIS A 357 5.12 -16.78 20.94
C HIS A 357 4.46 -15.56 21.60
N LEU A 358 3.15 -15.46 21.43
CA LEU A 358 2.32 -14.44 22.04
C LEU A 358 1.45 -15.07 23.13
N ARG A 359 1.53 -14.55 24.36
CA ARG A 359 0.78 -15.01 25.54
C ARG A 359 -0.17 -13.94 26.05
N HIS A 360 -1.19 -14.39 26.76
CA HIS A 360 -2.14 -13.54 27.48
C HIS A 360 -2.25 -14.00 28.93
N THR A 361 -2.24 -13.05 29.87
CA THR A 361 -2.64 -13.24 31.26
C THR A 361 -3.55 -12.11 31.71
N ASP A 362 -4.43 -12.37 32.67
CA ASP A 362 -5.28 -11.33 33.24
C ASP A 362 -4.43 -10.36 34.07
N ASN A 363 -4.69 -9.06 33.97
CA ASN A 363 -4.05 -8.06 34.83
C ASN A 363 -4.70 -8.07 36.22
N PRO A 364 -3.96 -8.31 37.32
CA PRO A 364 -4.52 -8.29 38.67
C PRO A 364 -5.17 -6.96 39.06
N ARG A 365 -4.79 -5.85 38.41
CA ARG A 365 -5.40 -4.52 38.60
C ARG A 365 -6.64 -4.29 37.72
N GLY A 366 -7.15 -5.34 37.07
CA GLY A 366 -8.17 -5.27 36.01
C GLY A 366 -7.52 -5.09 34.63
N GLY A 367 -8.08 -5.70 33.58
CA GLY A 367 -7.58 -5.62 32.21
C GLY A 367 -6.78 -6.85 31.76
N SER A 368 -5.96 -6.68 30.72
CA SER A 368 -5.15 -7.74 30.11
C SER A 368 -3.66 -7.42 30.10
N ILE A 369 -2.85 -8.48 30.12
CA ILE A 369 -1.41 -8.44 29.89
C ILE A 369 -1.12 -9.33 28.68
N PHE A 370 -0.66 -8.73 27.58
CA PHE A 370 -0.17 -9.45 26.41
C PHE A 370 1.36 -9.44 26.41
N SER A 371 1.96 -10.62 26.28
CA SER A 371 3.42 -10.79 26.28
C SER A 371 3.86 -11.45 24.99
N LEU A 372 4.69 -10.75 24.21
CA LEU A 372 5.39 -11.28 23.05
C LEU A 372 6.81 -11.67 23.49
N ASP A 373 7.20 -12.92 23.25
CA ASP A 373 8.55 -13.43 23.47
C ASP A 373 9.10 -13.92 22.13
N VAL A 374 10.19 -13.31 21.65
CA VAL A 374 10.84 -13.63 20.36
C VAL A 374 12.32 -13.93 20.59
N PRO A 375 12.87 -15.05 20.09
CA PRO A 375 14.30 -15.30 20.16
C PRO A 375 15.06 -14.29 19.30
N VAL A 376 16.12 -13.70 19.86
CA VAL A 376 16.93 -12.69 19.18
C VAL A 376 18.41 -12.90 19.46
N THR A 377 19.27 -12.41 18.56
CA THR A 377 20.73 -12.41 18.77
C THR A 377 21.16 -11.02 19.21
N ALA A 378 21.98 -10.92 20.27
CA ALA A 378 22.60 -9.64 20.62
C ALA A 378 23.58 -9.23 19.52
N CYS A 379 23.47 -8.00 19.05
CA CYS A 379 24.52 -7.40 18.24
C CYS A 379 25.40 -6.53 19.14
N GLU A 380 26.73 -6.65 18.99
CA GLU A 380 27.62 -5.68 19.62
C GLU A 380 27.31 -4.28 19.11
N LYS A 381 27.51 -3.29 19.98
CA LYS A 381 27.54 -1.88 19.59
C LYS A 381 28.79 -1.69 18.73
N GLY A 382 28.73 -2.10 17.47
CA GLY A 382 29.85 -1.98 16.55
C GLY A 382 30.39 -0.56 16.58
N SER A 383 31.67 -0.42 16.86
CA SER A 383 32.49 0.79 16.68
C SER A 383 32.67 1.12 15.20
N GLY A 384 31.66 0.87 14.37
CA GLY A 384 31.54 1.53 13.09
C GLY A 384 31.24 2.98 13.37
N ASN A 385 31.97 3.90 12.76
CA ASN A 385 31.53 5.29 12.62
C ASN A 385 30.24 5.29 11.78
N TRP A 386 29.10 5.01 12.39
CA TRP A 386 27.82 5.48 11.89
C TRP A 386 27.65 6.85 12.52
N MET A 387 27.88 7.89 11.70
CA MET A 387 27.66 9.27 12.11
C MET A 387 26.28 9.37 12.75
N ASP A 388 26.30 9.78 14.02
CA ASP A 388 25.26 10.51 14.73
C ASP A 388 24.15 10.97 13.77
N GLN A 389 23.02 10.25 13.76
CA GLN A 389 21.80 10.69 13.10
C GLN A 389 21.22 11.84 13.92
N THR A 390 21.94 12.96 13.96
CA THR A 390 21.32 14.23 14.24
C THR A 390 20.34 14.47 13.11
N LYS A 391 19.05 14.61 13.46
CA LYS A 391 18.03 15.20 12.58
C LYS A 391 18.71 16.25 11.70
N PRO A 392 18.59 16.19 10.37
CA PRO A 392 19.35 17.08 9.51
C PRO A 392 19.07 18.52 9.92
N LYS A 393 20.10 19.20 10.45
CA LYS A 393 20.05 20.64 10.61
C LYS A 393 19.93 21.17 9.19
N ARG A 394 18.88 21.94 8.91
CA ARG A 394 18.65 22.64 7.64
C ARG A 394 19.88 23.53 7.33
N GLY A 395 20.91 22.94 6.74
CA GLY A 395 21.98 23.64 6.07
C GLY A 395 21.41 24.23 4.78
N LYS A 396 21.97 25.36 4.34
CA LYS A 396 21.59 25.96 3.06
C LYS A 396 22.13 25.10 1.91
N PHE A 397 21.44 24.02 1.58
CA PHE A 397 21.60 23.32 0.30
C PHE A 397 20.69 24.01 -0.73
N GLN A 398 21.16 24.17 -1.97
CA GLN A 398 20.33 24.73 -3.04
C GLN A 398 19.40 23.63 -3.56
N LEU A 399 18.10 23.81 -3.35
CA LEU A 399 17.07 22.95 -3.93
C LEU A 399 16.98 23.19 -5.44
N GLY A 400 16.85 22.12 -6.22
CA GLY A 400 16.80 22.16 -7.68
C GLY A 400 15.76 21.20 -8.24
N ASP A 401 16.03 20.67 -9.43
CA ASP A 401 15.09 19.82 -10.17
C ASP A 401 15.14 18.35 -9.71
N VAL A 402 13.97 17.75 -9.55
CA VAL A 402 13.76 16.33 -9.25
C VAL A 402 12.92 15.71 -10.35
N LEU A 403 13.30 14.54 -10.86
CA LEU A 403 12.49 13.80 -11.82
C LEU A 403 11.65 12.75 -11.09
N LEU A 404 10.34 12.77 -11.33
CA LEU A 404 9.40 11.74 -10.88
C LEU A 404 8.95 10.90 -12.08
N VAL A 405 9.10 9.59 -11.98
CA VAL A 405 8.62 8.61 -12.96
C VAL A 405 7.51 7.77 -12.34
N GLU A 406 6.26 8.07 -12.69
CA GLU A 406 5.04 7.50 -12.07
C GLU A 406 3.90 7.59 -13.08
N ASP A 407 3.27 6.48 -13.45
CA ASP A 407 2.24 6.44 -14.48
C ASP A 407 0.85 6.82 -13.95
N HIS A 408 0.62 6.64 -12.65
CA HIS A 408 -0.64 6.99 -12.03
C HIS A 408 -0.69 8.48 -11.66
N GLU A 409 -1.41 9.28 -12.45
CA GLU A 409 -1.51 10.74 -12.33
C GLU A 409 -1.83 11.21 -10.89
N ALA A 410 -2.73 10.53 -10.20
CA ALA A 410 -3.09 10.92 -8.83
C ALA A 410 -2.05 10.50 -7.78
N SER A 411 -1.24 9.47 -8.04
CA SER A 411 -0.06 9.14 -7.21
C SER A 411 1.01 10.21 -7.42
N ALA A 412 1.23 10.59 -8.68
CA ALA A 412 2.17 11.63 -9.06
C ALA A 412 1.84 12.98 -8.42
N MET A 413 0.57 13.39 -8.42
CA MET A 413 0.12 14.63 -7.76
C MET A 413 0.51 14.71 -6.28
N VAL A 414 0.42 13.60 -5.55
CA VAL A 414 0.77 13.55 -4.11
C VAL A 414 2.27 13.75 -3.91
N VAL A 415 3.09 13.04 -4.69
CA VAL A 415 4.55 13.16 -4.66
C VAL A 415 5.00 14.56 -5.09
N ILE A 416 4.49 15.07 -6.20
CA ILE A 416 4.78 16.41 -6.72
C ILE A 416 4.46 17.45 -5.64
N ASN A 417 3.24 17.45 -5.09
CA ASN A 417 2.86 18.43 -4.07
C ASN A 417 3.73 18.35 -2.82
N ALA A 418 4.09 17.16 -2.35
CA ALA A 418 4.96 17.02 -1.17
C ALA A 418 6.36 17.62 -1.39
N LEU A 419 6.94 17.40 -2.57
CA LEU A 419 8.27 17.91 -2.92
C LEU A 419 8.27 19.41 -3.25
N GLU A 420 7.25 19.90 -3.95
CA GLU A 420 7.09 21.33 -4.24
C GLU A 420 6.86 22.13 -2.96
N GLN A 421 6.08 21.62 -2.00
CA GLN A 421 5.92 22.25 -0.68
C GLN A 421 7.24 22.32 0.10
N ALA A 422 8.13 21.36 -0.12
CA ALA A 422 9.46 21.36 0.46
C ALA A 422 10.48 22.23 -0.32
N GLY A 423 10.10 22.72 -1.50
CA GLY A 423 10.85 23.70 -2.30
C GLY A 423 11.62 23.15 -3.50
N TRP A 424 11.44 21.86 -3.86
CA TRP A 424 11.98 21.32 -5.11
C TRP A 424 11.10 21.67 -6.31
N THR A 425 11.70 21.71 -7.50
CA THR A 425 10.95 21.71 -8.77
C THR A 425 10.85 20.28 -9.27
N VAL A 426 9.62 19.80 -9.53
CA VAL A 426 9.41 18.40 -9.94
C VAL A 426 9.04 18.33 -11.41
N HIS A 427 9.80 17.53 -12.16
CA HIS A 427 9.48 17.16 -13.53
C HIS A 427 8.83 15.78 -13.51
N HIS A 428 7.65 15.65 -14.12
CA HIS A 428 6.90 14.39 -14.10
C HIS A 428 6.96 13.69 -15.46
N ALA A 429 7.26 12.39 -15.41
CA ALA A 429 7.22 11.47 -16.53
C ALA A 429 6.25 10.33 -16.22
N GLY A 430 5.20 10.18 -17.02
CA GLY A 430 4.27 9.05 -16.90
C GLY A 430 4.79 7.73 -17.49
N THR A 431 5.94 7.75 -18.14
CA THR A 431 6.52 6.61 -18.87
C THR A 431 8.05 6.65 -18.81
N LEU A 432 8.70 5.49 -18.97
CA LEU A 432 10.16 5.41 -19.05
C LEU A 432 10.71 6.17 -20.26
N HIS A 433 10.02 6.11 -21.40
CA HIS A 433 10.43 6.86 -22.59
C HIS A 433 10.47 8.38 -22.34
N ALA A 434 9.48 8.92 -21.62
CA ALA A 434 9.48 10.33 -21.25
C ALA A 434 10.61 10.65 -20.25
N ALA A 435 10.87 9.75 -19.30
CA ALA A 435 11.97 9.90 -18.34
C ALA A 435 13.35 9.92 -19.05
N GLU A 436 13.55 9.09 -20.08
CA GLU A 436 14.76 9.10 -20.90
C GLU A 436 14.94 10.41 -21.67
N ALA A 437 13.85 10.98 -22.19
CA ALA A 437 13.89 12.27 -22.86
C ALA A 437 14.31 13.40 -21.89
N TYR A 438 13.74 13.43 -20.68
CA TYR A 438 14.12 14.39 -19.64
C TYR A 438 15.58 14.25 -19.21
N THR A 439 16.01 13.03 -18.90
CA THR A 439 17.38 12.76 -18.42
C THR A 439 18.46 12.97 -19.48
N SER A 440 18.10 13.03 -20.76
CA SER A 440 19.01 13.37 -21.86
C SER A 440 19.19 14.88 -22.06
N LEU A 441 18.25 15.70 -21.56
CA LEU A 441 18.21 17.15 -21.80
C LEU A 441 18.58 17.98 -20.56
N SER A 442 18.35 17.44 -19.36
CA SER A 442 18.51 18.18 -18.10
C SER A 442 19.23 17.34 -17.05
N GLU A 443 19.93 18.00 -16.13
CA GLU A 443 20.50 17.39 -14.92
C GLU A 443 19.47 17.46 -13.78
N PHE A 444 19.35 16.38 -13.01
CA PHE A 444 18.46 16.29 -11.85
C PHE A 444 19.26 16.07 -10.57
N GLN A 445 18.75 16.57 -9.46
CA GLN A 445 19.33 16.31 -8.13
C GLN A 445 18.97 14.92 -7.63
N ALA A 446 17.79 14.42 -8.00
CA ALA A 446 17.34 13.07 -7.67
C ALA A 446 16.33 12.59 -8.71
N VAL A 447 16.25 11.28 -8.89
CA VAL A 447 15.21 10.61 -9.67
C VAL A 447 14.41 9.71 -8.74
N LEU A 448 13.10 9.86 -8.73
CA LEU A 448 12.16 8.97 -8.09
C LEU A 448 11.47 8.15 -9.16
N THR A 449 11.43 6.84 -9.03
CA THR A 449 10.80 5.97 -10.03
C THR A 449 9.94 4.90 -9.37
N ASP A 450 8.72 4.71 -9.87
CA ASP A 450 8.01 3.46 -9.67
C ASP A 450 8.82 2.32 -10.31
N LEU A 451 8.78 1.13 -9.71
CA LEU A 451 9.35 -0.09 -10.26
C LEU A 451 8.49 -0.68 -11.39
N HIS A 452 7.18 -0.45 -11.34
CA HIS A 452 6.23 -0.97 -12.34
C HIS A 452 5.71 0.18 -13.20
N LEU A 453 6.19 0.25 -14.44
CA LEU A 453 5.78 1.26 -15.41
C LEU A 453 5.21 0.59 -16.67
N PRO A 454 4.26 1.23 -17.36
CA PRO A 454 3.48 0.58 -18.43
C PRO A 454 4.31 0.25 -19.69
N ASP A 455 5.44 0.92 -19.89
CA ASP A 455 6.29 0.81 -21.07
C ASP A 455 7.63 0.10 -20.82
N GLY A 456 7.86 -0.43 -19.61
CA GLY A 456 9.04 -1.25 -19.34
C GLY A 456 9.40 -1.41 -17.86
N ASN A 457 10.59 -1.98 -17.63
CA ASN A 457 11.12 -2.23 -16.29
C ASN A 457 12.07 -1.09 -15.88
N ALA A 458 11.83 -0.49 -14.71
CA ALA A 458 12.65 0.56 -14.13
C ALA A 458 14.15 0.17 -14.04
N MET A 459 14.46 -1.12 -13.89
CA MET A 459 15.83 -1.63 -13.94
C MET A 459 16.58 -1.22 -15.20
N SER A 460 15.97 -1.42 -16.36
CA SER A 460 16.61 -1.14 -17.65
C SER A 460 16.85 0.35 -17.83
N PHE A 461 15.98 1.18 -17.27
CA PHE A 461 16.14 2.62 -17.24
C PHE A 461 17.30 3.05 -16.33
N ILE A 462 17.36 2.52 -15.09
CA ILE A 462 18.44 2.83 -14.15
C ILE A 462 19.79 2.39 -14.71
N ASP A 463 19.87 1.16 -15.18
CA ASP A 463 21.07 0.60 -15.80
C ASP A 463 21.46 1.40 -17.06
N GLY A 464 20.49 1.84 -17.87
CA GLY A 464 20.70 2.74 -18.98
C GLY A 464 21.32 4.09 -18.55
N LEU A 465 20.83 4.69 -17.46
CA LEU A 465 21.41 5.92 -16.91
C LEU A 465 22.87 5.73 -16.47
N ARG A 466 23.18 4.62 -15.80
CA ARG A 466 24.54 4.32 -15.34
C ARG A 466 25.50 4.03 -16.50
N ARG A 467 25.09 3.22 -17.48
CA ARG A 467 25.96 2.80 -18.61
C ARG A 467 26.21 3.88 -19.65
N ARG A 468 25.19 4.68 -19.99
CA ARG A 468 25.30 5.69 -21.06
C ARG A 468 26.27 6.81 -20.68
N GLY A 469 26.50 7.04 -19.38
CA GLY A 469 27.19 8.23 -18.92
C GLY A 469 26.40 9.50 -19.26
N GLY A 470 26.85 10.66 -18.78
CA GLY A 470 26.22 11.95 -19.03
C GLY A 470 25.73 12.64 -17.76
N LEU A 471 24.85 13.63 -17.92
CA LEU A 471 24.44 14.56 -16.85
C LEU A 471 23.90 13.85 -15.60
N ASN A 472 23.21 12.71 -15.79
CA ASN A 472 22.54 11.99 -14.71
C ASN A 472 23.20 10.63 -14.39
N ALA A 473 24.45 10.39 -14.82
CA ALA A 473 25.11 9.10 -14.61
C ALA A 473 25.22 8.73 -13.12
N GLU A 474 25.49 9.73 -12.27
CA GLU A 474 25.63 9.59 -10.82
C GLU A 474 24.41 10.12 -10.05
N VAL A 475 23.29 10.37 -10.75
CA VAL A 475 22.10 10.92 -10.11
C VAL A 475 21.61 9.95 -9.03
N PRO A 476 21.28 10.43 -7.83
CA PRO A 476 20.65 9.61 -6.80
C PRO A 476 19.29 9.09 -7.28
N ILE A 477 19.03 7.81 -7.08
CA ILE A 477 17.79 7.15 -7.50
C ILE A 477 17.07 6.58 -6.27
N ILE A 478 15.79 6.93 -6.12
CA ILE A 478 14.92 6.43 -5.07
C ILE A 478 13.81 5.62 -5.71
N ALA A 479 13.79 4.31 -5.45
CA ALA A 479 12.76 3.42 -5.95
C ALA A 479 11.49 3.54 -5.08
N LEU A 480 10.33 3.63 -5.72
CA LEU A 480 9.03 3.61 -5.06
C LEU A 480 8.42 2.22 -5.27
N THR A 481 8.17 1.47 -4.19
CA THR A 481 7.77 0.05 -4.28
C THR A 481 6.62 -0.26 -3.33
N ALA A 482 5.74 -1.18 -3.74
CA ALA A 482 4.67 -1.71 -2.89
C ALA A 482 5.16 -2.73 -1.84
N ASP A 483 6.41 -3.19 -1.92
CA ASP A 483 7.02 -4.13 -0.97
C ASP A 483 8.51 -3.82 -0.75
N ILE A 484 8.94 -3.79 0.51
CA ILE A 484 10.34 -3.64 0.95
C ILE A 484 10.77 -4.86 1.77
N SER A 485 10.46 -6.07 1.33
CA SER A 485 11.21 -7.25 1.78
C SER A 485 12.70 -7.06 1.47
N ASP A 486 13.60 -7.62 2.28
CA ASP A 486 15.06 -7.48 2.04
C ASP A 486 15.48 -8.00 0.67
N MET A 487 14.79 -9.03 0.15
CA MET A 487 15.01 -9.50 -1.22
C MET A 487 14.75 -8.38 -2.23
N ARG A 488 13.61 -7.69 -2.13
CA ARG A 488 13.29 -6.55 -3.01
C ARG A 488 14.14 -5.31 -2.75
N ARG A 489 14.58 -5.09 -1.50
CA ARG A 489 15.52 -4.02 -1.15
C ARG A 489 16.89 -4.29 -1.77
N GLN A 490 17.35 -5.53 -1.69
CA GLN A 490 18.61 -5.98 -2.30
C GLN A 490 18.52 -5.93 -3.82
N ASP A 491 17.38 -6.27 -4.42
CA ASP A 491 17.12 -6.06 -5.83
C ASP A 491 17.23 -4.57 -6.15
N CYS A 492 16.58 -3.67 -5.41
CA CYS A 492 16.69 -2.22 -5.63
C CYS A 492 18.12 -1.70 -5.58
N LEU A 493 18.93 -2.17 -4.62
CA LEU A 493 20.34 -1.81 -4.51
C LEU A 493 21.17 -2.39 -5.66
N THR A 494 20.93 -3.65 -6.03
CA THR A 494 21.61 -4.32 -7.16
C THR A 494 21.26 -3.67 -8.49
N MET A 495 20.06 -3.10 -8.60
CA MET A 495 19.56 -2.35 -9.75
C MET A 495 20.16 -0.94 -9.83
N GLY A 496 20.91 -0.48 -8.81
CA GLY A 496 21.60 0.81 -8.80
C GLY A 496 20.80 1.96 -8.18
N ALA A 497 19.73 1.66 -7.45
CA ALA A 497 19.01 2.64 -6.63
C ALA A 497 19.73 2.87 -5.29
N ASP A 498 19.74 4.11 -4.82
CA ASP A 498 20.36 4.51 -3.55
C ASP A 498 19.45 4.19 -2.36
N ARG A 499 18.13 4.30 -2.54
CA ARG A 499 17.10 4.01 -1.52
C ARG A 499 15.84 3.42 -2.15
N ALA A 500 15.02 2.78 -1.33
CA ALA A 500 13.68 2.33 -1.66
C ALA A 500 12.68 2.81 -0.61
N LEU A 501 11.51 3.30 -1.04
CA LEU A 501 10.41 3.76 -0.21
C LEU A 501 9.15 2.93 -0.45
N LYS A 502 8.42 2.65 0.65
CA LYS A 502 7.26 1.77 0.63
C LYS A 502 6.04 2.62 0.30
N LYS A 503 5.26 2.17 -0.67
CA LYS A 503 3.90 2.64 -0.91
C LYS A 503 2.98 2.01 0.15
N PRO A 504 2.08 2.76 0.82
CA PRO A 504 1.82 4.19 0.67
C PRO A 504 2.92 5.08 1.30
N ILE A 505 3.36 6.09 0.55
CA ILE A 505 4.43 7.02 0.97
C ILE A 505 3.81 8.23 1.66
N ALA A 506 4.25 8.51 2.89
CA ALA A 506 3.90 9.76 3.57
C ALA A 506 4.77 10.93 3.09
N GLY A 507 4.17 12.09 2.84
CA GLY A 507 4.88 13.29 2.37
C GLY A 507 6.12 13.68 3.19
N PRO A 508 6.07 13.70 4.54
CA PRO A 508 7.24 14.00 5.37
C PRO A 508 8.38 12.97 5.25
N GLU A 509 8.05 11.69 5.12
CA GLU A 509 9.03 10.60 4.97
C GLU A 509 9.75 10.68 3.63
N LEU A 510 9.01 10.99 2.56
CA LEU A 510 9.54 11.23 1.22
C LEU A 510 10.58 12.37 1.22
N VAL A 511 10.21 13.52 1.80
CA VAL A 511 11.06 14.71 1.88
C VAL A 511 12.32 14.43 2.69
N ALA A 512 12.18 13.76 3.84
CA ALA A 512 13.32 13.38 4.67
C ALA A 512 14.29 12.47 3.91
N THR A 513 13.77 11.46 3.21
CA THR A 513 14.60 10.48 2.47
C THR A 513 15.41 11.13 1.35
N ILE A 514 14.79 12.01 0.55
CA ILE A 514 15.53 12.74 -0.49
C ILE A 514 16.59 13.63 0.13
N ALA A 515 16.25 14.37 1.18
CA ALA A 515 17.18 15.25 1.86
C ALA A 515 18.40 14.47 2.39
N ASP A 516 18.17 13.31 3.03
CA ASP A 516 19.24 12.46 3.57
C ASP A 516 20.14 11.89 2.47
N VAL A 517 19.56 11.43 1.36
CA VAL A 517 20.33 10.93 0.21
C VAL A 517 21.21 12.04 -0.37
N LEU A 518 20.66 13.24 -0.56
CA LEU A 518 21.41 14.39 -1.08
C LEU A 518 22.53 14.83 -0.11
N MET A 519 22.24 14.87 1.19
CA MET A 519 23.22 15.27 2.21
C MET A 519 24.37 14.26 2.31
N SER A 520 24.08 12.97 2.28
CA SER A 520 25.10 11.91 2.36
C SER A 520 26.13 11.97 1.24
N ARG A 521 25.72 12.39 0.03
CA ARG A 521 26.61 12.54 -1.13
C ARG A 521 27.38 13.87 -1.13
N SER A 522 26.82 14.93 -0.53
CA SER A 522 27.52 16.22 -0.39
C SER A 522 28.75 16.13 0.53
N VAL A 523 28.70 15.28 1.56
CA VAL A 523 29.80 15.06 2.51
C VAL A 523 30.93 14.23 1.89
N GLY A 524 30.62 13.32 0.96
CA GLY A 524 31.61 12.50 0.24
C GLY A 524 32.43 13.25 -0.81
N ASN A 525 31.96 14.43 -1.25
CA ASN A 525 32.61 15.22 -2.32
C ASN A 525 33.44 16.40 -1.78
N ALA A 526 33.54 16.54 -0.46
CA ALA A 526 34.48 17.48 0.16
C ALA A 526 35.90 16.89 0.05
N ALA A 527 36.71 17.44 -0.86
CA ALA A 527 38.13 17.08 -0.99
C ALA A 527 38.80 17.12 0.41
N PRO A 528 39.67 16.14 0.73
CA PRO A 528 40.36 16.15 2.01
C PRO A 528 41.15 17.45 2.10
N VAL A 529 40.82 18.27 3.10
CA VAL A 529 41.63 19.43 3.45
C VAL A 529 42.99 18.87 3.84
N ASP A 530 44.01 19.15 3.01
CA ASP A 530 45.38 18.76 3.28
C ASP A 530 45.88 19.51 4.52
N LEU A 531 45.76 18.87 5.68
CA LEU A 531 46.25 19.36 6.96
C LEU A 531 47.77 19.16 7.12
N ARG A 532 48.51 18.70 6.10
CA ARG A 532 49.98 18.52 6.20
C ARG A 532 50.80 19.75 5.78
N GLY A 533 50.16 20.84 5.34
CA GLY A 533 50.85 22.06 4.91
C GLY A 533 51.07 23.16 5.97
N ARG A 534 50.68 22.98 7.24
CA ARG A 534 50.70 24.07 8.25
C ARG A 534 51.53 23.81 9.52
N LEU A 535 52.50 22.90 9.48
CA LEU A 535 53.49 22.73 10.56
C LEU A 535 54.95 22.83 10.07
N ALA A 536 55.20 23.68 9.07
CA ALA A 536 56.55 24.18 8.77
C ALA A 536 56.43 25.58 8.17
N GLY A 537 56.70 26.60 8.99
CA GLY A 537 56.63 28.03 8.64
C GLY A 537 56.56 28.87 9.89
#